data_AF-A0A9E2TP61-F1
#
_entry.id   AF-A0A9E2TP61-F1
#
_cell.length_a   1.000
_cell.length_b   1.000
_cell.length_c   1.000
_cell.angle_alpha   90.00
_cell.angle_beta   90.00
_cell.angle_gamma   90.00
#
_symmetry.space_group_name_H-M   'P 1'
#
loop_
_entity.id
_entity.type
_entity.pdbx_description
1 polymer ?
#
loop_
_entity_poly.entity_id
_entity_poly.type
_entity_poly.pdbx_seq_one_letter_code
_entity_poly.pdbx_strand_id
1 'polypeptide(L)'
;NSLVDIVKDVQDGKGTVGRLFSDSLLTQQINETVRNLNMSSTRAIDILDALDQNIGRVNAGQGTVGMLLNDSTLALRIYQIFEDLEASTRNVQTISQDIGRVLTQVQEGPGLSGSIMNDSTMVHNLEESLENIRQGTASFSENMEAMRHNFLFRAYFKKLEKEARKAGR
;
A
#
# COMPACT_ATOMS: atom_id res chain seq x y z
N ASN A 1 25.48 14.58 -0.21
CA ASN A 1 25.83 14.03 1.12
C ASN A 1 26.68 12.79 0.94
N SER A 2 27.78 12.68 1.67
CA SER A 2 28.48 11.39 1.73
C SER A 2 27.64 10.41 2.56
N LEU A 3 27.76 9.11 2.29
CA LEU A 3 27.12 8.05 3.08
C LEU A 3 27.46 8.15 4.59
N VAL A 4 28.62 8.72 4.92
CA VAL A 4 29.08 9.01 6.28
C VAL A 4 28.26 10.10 6.96
N ASP A 5 27.87 11.15 6.22
CA ASP A 5 27.04 12.23 6.76
C ASP A 5 25.62 11.73 7.09
N ILE A 6 25.08 10.85 6.25
CA ILE A 6 23.75 10.24 6.43
C ILE A 6 23.74 9.37 7.70
N VAL A 7 24.76 8.52 7.87
CA VAL A 7 24.95 7.71 9.09
C VAL A 7 24.99 8.59 10.34
N LYS A 8 25.75 9.69 10.30
CA LYS A 8 25.86 10.61 11.42
C LYS A 8 24.54 11.29 11.75
N ASP A 9 23.80 11.72 10.73
CA ASP A 9 22.47 12.31 10.94
C ASP A 9 21.49 11.30 11.56
N VAL A 10 21.54 10.04 11.15
CA VAL A 10 20.73 8.98 11.76
C VAL A 10 21.09 8.77 13.24
N GLN A 11 22.38 8.72 13.57
CA GLN A 11 22.85 8.59 14.96
C GLN A 11 22.41 9.76 15.84
N ASP A 12 22.41 10.97 15.28
CA ASP A 12 21.93 12.18 15.94
C ASP A 12 20.38 12.23 16.05
N GLY A 13 19.67 11.21 15.58
CA GLY A 13 18.21 11.17 15.56
C GLY A 13 17.57 12.11 14.52
N LYS A 14 18.36 12.62 13.57
CA LYS A 14 17.89 13.51 12.50
C LYS A 14 17.30 12.71 11.34
N GLY A 15 16.47 13.38 10.56
CA GLY A 15 15.78 12.77 9.42
C GLY A 15 14.70 11.78 9.83
N THR A 16 14.10 11.11 8.84
CA THR A 16 13.03 10.13 9.09
C THR A 16 13.59 8.84 9.70
N VAL A 17 14.76 8.40 9.23
CA VAL A 17 15.42 7.18 9.72
C VAL A 17 15.92 7.37 11.15
N GLY A 18 16.67 8.45 11.45
CA GLY A 18 17.16 8.70 12.82
C GLY A 18 16.03 8.82 13.85
N ARG A 19 14.91 9.47 13.49
CA ARG A 19 13.72 9.52 14.34
C ARG A 19 13.08 8.15 14.54
N LEU A 20 13.04 7.29 13.51
CA LEU A 20 12.49 5.95 13.64
C LEU A 20 13.24 5.11 14.69
N PHE A 21 14.57 5.22 14.72
CA PHE A 21 15.41 4.51 15.69
C PHE A 21 15.36 5.11 17.11
N SER A 22 15.13 6.42 17.23
CA SER A 22 15.16 7.12 18.52
C SER A 22 13.79 7.28 19.17
N ASP A 23 12.70 7.12 18.41
CA ASP A 23 11.33 7.34 18.86
C ASP A 23 10.50 6.04 18.77
N SER A 24 10.17 5.48 19.94
CA SER A 24 9.34 4.28 20.06
C SER A 24 7.88 4.52 19.64
N LEU A 25 7.35 5.74 19.78
CA LEU A 25 6.01 6.10 19.32
C LEU A 25 5.94 6.06 17.79
N LEU A 26 6.96 6.58 17.12
CA LEU A 26 7.04 6.54 15.66
C LEU A 26 7.12 5.10 15.15
N THR A 27 7.89 4.24 15.80
CA THR A 27 7.95 2.80 15.49
C THR A 27 6.58 2.13 15.62
N GLN A 28 5.80 2.48 16.66
CA GLN A 28 4.44 1.96 16.82
C GLN A 28 3.50 2.44 15.70
N GLN A 29 3.56 3.72 15.34
CA GLN A 29 2.75 4.30 14.27
C GLN A 29 3.05 3.68 12.90
N ILE A 30 4.32 3.40 12.60
CA ILE A 30 4.69 2.70 11.36
C ILE A 30 4.16 1.27 11.37
N ASN A 31 4.26 0.54 12.50
CA ASN A 31 3.67 -0.80 12.62
C ASN A 31 2.15 -0.81 12.38
N GLU A 32 1.43 0.19 12.90
CA GLU A 32 0.00 0.36 12.66
C GLU A 32 -0.30 0.69 11.19
N THR A 33 0.52 1.55 10.57
CA THR A 33 0.43 1.90 9.15
C THR A 33 0.61 0.66 8.27
N VAL A 34 1.65 -0.14 8.52
CA VAL A 34 1.90 -1.41 7.82
C VAL A 34 0.71 -2.36 7.93
N ARG A 35 0.17 -2.53 9.15
CA ARG A 35 -1.01 -3.37 9.37
C ARG A 35 -2.23 -2.88 8.57
N ASN A 36 -2.47 -1.57 8.56
CA ASN A 36 -3.57 -0.98 7.81
C ASN A 36 -3.39 -1.10 6.29
N LEU A 37 -2.16 -0.94 5.80
CA LEU A 37 -1.80 -1.12 4.39
C LEU A 37 -2.01 -2.57 3.95
N ASN A 38 -1.54 -3.54 4.74
CA ASN A 38 -1.77 -4.96 4.48
C ASN A 38 -3.27 -5.29 4.42
N MET A 39 -4.05 -4.80 5.38
CA MET A 39 -5.51 -5.00 5.38
C MET A 39 -6.18 -4.36 4.15
N SER A 40 -5.75 -3.17 3.77
CA SER A 40 -6.29 -2.46 2.60
C SER A 40 -5.94 -3.18 1.30
N SER A 41 -4.71 -3.68 1.19
CA SER A 41 -4.24 -4.51 0.09
C SER A 41 -5.06 -5.80 -0.05
N THR A 42 -5.31 -6.52 1.06
CA THR A 42 -6.18 -7.71 1.03
C THR A 42 -7.59 -7.38 0.53
N ARG A 43 -8.20 -6.28 0.99
CA ARG A 43 -9.52 -5.86 0.50
C ARG A 43 -9.51 -5.50 -0.98
N ALA A 44 -8.43 -4.90 -1.48
CA ALA A 44 -8.28 -4.62 -2.90
C ALA A 44 -8.23 -5.92 -3.71
N ILE A 45 -7.51 -6.94 -3.24
CA ILE A 45 -7.49 -8.28 -3.85
C ILE A 45 -8.90 -8.88 -3.89
N ASP A 46 -9.66 -8.82 -2.79
CA ASP A 46 -11.04 -9.32 -2.77
C ASP A 46 -11.94 -8.62 -3.80
N ILE A 47 -11.73 -7.31 -4.03
CA ILE A 47 -12.44 -6.53 -5.06
C ILE A 47 -12.05 -7.01 -6.46
N LEU A 48 -10.75 -7.23 -6.70
CA LEU A 48 -10.23 -7.74 -7.98
C LEU A 48 -10.79 -9.14 -8.28
N ASP A 49 -10.84 -10.04 -7.30
CA ASP A 49 -11.39 -11.39 -7.48
C ASP A 49 -12.90 -11.34 -7.78
N ALA A 50 -13.65 -10.48 -7.07
CA ALA A 50 -15.07 -10.30 -7.34
C ALA A 50 -15.33 -9.70 -8.73
N LEU A 51 -14.42 -8.88 -9.24
CA LEU A 51 -14.51 -8.34 -10.59
C LEU A 51 -14.29 -9.39 -11.65
N ASP A 52 -13.22 -10.18 -11.52
CA ASP A 52 -12.88 -11.22 -12.50
C ASP A 52 -14.04 -12.20 -12.70
N GLN A 53 -14.68 -12.62 -11.60
CA GLN A 53 -15.87 -13.47 -11.63
C GLN A 53 -17.08 -12.82 -12.31
N ASN A 54 -17.27 -11.50 -12.15
CA ASN A 54 -18.38 -10.79 -12.77
C ASN A 54 -18.13 -10.49 -14.25
N ILE A 55 -16.89 -10.16 -14.63
CA ILE A 55 -16.47 -9.97 -16.02
C ILE A 55 -16.58 -11.29 -16.81
N GLY A 56 -16.22 -12.42 -16.19
CA GLY A 56 -16.42 -13.74 -16.80
C GLY A 56 -17.89 -14.04 -17.15
N ARG A 57 -18.84 -13.57 -16.33
CA ARG A 57 -20.29 -13.71 -16.58
C ARG A 57 -20.82 -12.73 -17.64
N VAL A 58 -20.21 -11.55 -17.71
CA VAL A 58 -20.49 -10.51 -18.73
C VAL A 58 -20.09 -10.99 -20.12
N ASN A 59 -18.91 -11.62 -20.26
CA ASN A 59 -18.46 -12.23 -21.52
C ASN A 59 -19.38 -13.37 -22.02
N ALA A 60 -20.14 -13.99 -21.11
CA ALA A 60 -21.18 -14.96 -21.47
C ALA A 60 -22.50 -14.31 -21.97
N GLY A 61 -22.55 -12.97 -22.12
CA GLY A 61 -23.68 -12.23 -22.70
C GLY A 61 -24.89 -12.07 -21.77
N GLN A 62 -24.73 -12.32 -20.47
CA GLN A 62 -25.85 -12.31 -19.53
C GLN A 62 -26.06 -10.92 -18.89
N GLY A 63 -27.24 -10.33 -19.14
CA GLY A 63 -27.73 -9.12 -18.47
C GLY A 63 -27.31 -7.78 -19.09
N THR A 64 -27.85 -6.68 -18.55
CA THR A 64 -27.62 -5.30 -19.04
C THR A 64 -26.20 -4.80 -18.79
N VAL A 65 -25.52 -5.29 -17.74
CA VAL A 65 -24.08 -5.05 -17.50
C VAL A 65 -23.21 -5.78 -18.53
N GLY A 66 -23.62 -6.99 -18.93
CA GLY A 66 -23.08 -7.75 -20.07
C GLY A 66 -23.03 -6.93 -21.36
N MET A 67 -24.15 -6.30 -21.69
CA MET A 67 -24.29 -5.47 -22.90
C MET A 67 -23.54 -4.13 -22.83
N LEU A 68 -23.43 -3.50 -21.65
CA LEU A 68 -22.71 -2.24 -21.44
C LEU A 68 -21.19 -2.38 -21.51
N LEU A 69 -20.65 -3.50 -21.05
CA LEU A 69 -19.21 -3.79 -21.09
C LEU A 69 -18.74 -4.37 -22.42
N ASN A 70 -19.66 -4.74 -23.31
CA ASN A 70 -19.31 -5.12 -24.68
C ASN A 70 -18.88 -3.89 -25.52
N ASP A 71 -19.05 -2.67 -25.00
CA ASP A 71 -18.35 -1.49 -25.52
C ASP A 71 -16.86 -1.61 -25.19
N SER A 72 -16.06 -1.81 -26.24
CA SER A 72 -14.62 -2.04 -26.15
C SER A 72 -13.89 -0.95 -25.38
N THR A 73 -14.37 0.30 -25.40
CA THR A 73 -13.69 1.42 -24.75
C THR A 73 -13.91 1.43 -23.24
N LEU A 74 -15.10 1.04 -22.77
CA LEU A 74 -15.38 0.94 -21.34
C LEU A 74 -14.68 -0.27 -20.73
N ALA A 75 -14.70 -1.41 -21.42
CA ALA A 75 -13.96 -2.60 -21.01
C ALA A 75 -12.46 -2.30 -20.85
N LEU A 76 -11.84 -1.67 -21.84
CA LEU A 76 -10.41 -1.32 -21.80
C LEU A 76 -10.06 -0.44 -20.59
N ARG A 77 -10.88 0.57 -20.25
CA ARG A 77 -10.63 1.41 -19.07
C ARG A 77 -10.73 0.64 -17.76
N ILE A 78 -11.66 -0.32 -17.67
CA ILE A 78 -11.81 -1.14 -16.47
C ILE A 78 -10.64 -2.09 -16.31
N TYR A 79 -10.18 -2.70 -17.39
CA TYR A 79 -8.97 -3.53 -17.38
C TYR A 79 -7.72 -2.73 -16.99
N GLN A 80 -7.57 -1.50 -17.49
CA GLN A 80 -6.47 -0.62 -17.10
C GLN A 80 -6.47 -0.34 -15.59
N ILE A 81 -7.62 0.06 -15.03
CA ILE A 81 -7.76 0.33 -13.59
C ILE A 81 -7.47 -0.94 -12.76
N PHE A 82 -7.89 -2.11 -13.26
CA PHE A 82 -7.62 -3.40 -12.63
C PHE A 82 -6.12 -3.69 -12.57
N GLU A 83 -5.41 -3.58 -13.71
CA GLU A 83 -3.97 -3.81 -13.79
C GLU A 83 -3.19 -2.83 -12.88
N ASP A 84 -3.56 -1.54 -12.91
CA ASP A 84 -2.92 -0.50 -12.12
C ASP A 84 -3.12 -0.74 -10.61
N LEU A 85 -4.32 -1.16 -10.20
CA LEU A 85 -4.61 -1.50 -8.82
C LEU A 85 -3.87 -2.76 -8.37
N GLU A 86 -3.82 -3.79 -9.22
CA GLU A 86 -3.10 -5.04 -8.91
C GLU A 86 -1.61 -4.77 -8.72
N ALA A 87 -0.99 -3.99 -9.62
CA ALA A 87 0.40 -3.57 -9.51
C ALA A 87 0.64 -2.75 -8.22
N SER A 88 -0.25 -1.78 -7.93
CA SER A 88 -0.16 -0.97 -6.72
C SER A 88 -0.29 -1.80 -5.45
N THR A 89 -1.19 -2.78 -5.45
CA THR A 89 -1.43 -3.70 -4.34
C THR A 89 -0.20 -4.56 -4.07
N ARG A 90 0.41 -5.12 -5.12
CA ARG A 90 1.67 -5.87 -5.02
C ARG A 90 2.81 -4.99 -4.49
N ASN A 91 2.92 -3.76 -4.99
CA ASN A 91 3.93 -2.81 -4.50
C ASN A 91 3.74 -2.54 -3.00
N VAL A 92 2.52 -2.25 -2.55
CA VAL A 92 2.21 -2.01 -1.13
C VAL A 92 2.53 -3.22 -0.26
N GLN A 93 2.32 -4.46 -0.75
CA GLN A 93 2.69 -5.67 -0.02
C GLN A 93 4.20 -5.82 0.14
N THR A 94 4.96 -5.68 -0.96
CA THR A 94 6.44 -5.75 -0.93
C THR A 94 7.00 -4.73 0.05
N ILE A 95 6.54 -3.49 -0.08
CA ILE A 95 6.86 -2.37 0.80
C ILE A 95 6.57 -2.70 2.26
N SER A 96 5.37 -3.22 2.55
CA SER A 96 4.95 -3.56 3.92
C SER A 96 5.84 -4.65 4.53
N GLN A 97 6.31 -5.59 3.71
CA GLN A 97 7.28 -6.61 4.12
C GLN A 97 8.67 -6.04 4.35
N ASP A 98 9.15 -5.12 3.51
CA ASP A 98 10.43 -4.44 3.69
C ASP A 98 10.46 -3.67 5.02
N ILE A 99 9.40 -2.92 5.34
CA ILE A 99 9.27 -2.23 6.62
C ILE A 99 9.26 -3.23 7.77
N GLY A 100 8.46 -4.29 7.66
CA GLY A 100 8.39 -5.32 8.69
C GLY A 100 9.77 -5.89 9.02
N ARG A 101 10.58 -6.17 8.00
CA ARG A 101 11.97 -6.64 8.13
C ARG A 101 12.89 -5.62 8.80
N VAL A 102 12.75 -4.34 8.47
CA VAL A 102 13.54 -3.29 9.11
C VAL A 102 13.15 -3.13 10.57
N LEU A 103 11.84 -3.07 10.87
CA LEU A 103 11.34 -2.88 12.22
C LEU A 103 11.74 -4.04 13.15
N THR A 104 11.71 -5.29 12.68
CA THR A 104 12.22 -6.42 13.47
C THR A 104 13.72 -6.29 13.73
N GLN A 105 14.51 -5.91 12.72
CA GLN A 105 15.95 -5.66 12.90
C GLN A 105 16.25 -4.52 13.89
N VAL A 106 15.41 -3.48 13.93
CA VAL A 106 15.52 -2.38 14.92
C VAL A 106 15.15 -2.86 16.33
N GLN A 107 14.11 -3.67 16.47
CA GLN A 107 13.59 -4.12 17.77
C GLN A 107 14.42 -5.23 18.42
N GLU A 108 15.10 -6.08 17.65
CA GLU A 108 15.74 -7.30 18.13
C GLU A 108 17.17 -7.15 18.71
N GLY A 109 17.74 -5.95 18.89
CA GLY A 109 18.98 -5.90 19.70
C GLY A 109 19.66 -4.55 19.97
N PRO A 110 20.11 -4.31 21.23
CA PRO A 110 20.97 -3.17 21.58
C PRO A 110 22.39 -3.22 20.97
N GLY A 111 22.81 -4.35 20.39
CA GLY A 111 24.08 -4.50 19.65
C GLY A 111 23.95 -4.38 18.11
N LEU A 112 22.73 -4.50 17.59
CA LEU A 112 22.42 -4.38 16.15
C LEU A 112 22.03 -2.95 15.77
N SER A 113 21.38 -2.20 16.66
CA SER A 113 21.10 -0.77 16.47
C SER A 113 22.37 0.05 16.18
N GLY A 114 23.49 -0.26 16.87
CA GLY A 114 24.79 0.37 16.60
C GLY A 114 25.46 -0.10 15.29
N SER A 115 25.20 -1.32 14.84
CA SER A 115 25.76 -1.87 13.59
C SER A 115 24.97 -1.38 12.37
N ILE A 116 23.64 -1.31 12.46
CA ILE A 116 22.74 -0.80 11.42
C ILE A 116 22.90 0.72 11.26
N MET A 117 23.03 1.47 12.36
CA MET A 117 23.33 2.91 12.29
C MET A 117 24.71 3.19 11.69
N ASN A 118 25.67 2.26 11.78
CA ASN A 118 26.99 2.40 11.18
C ASN A 118 27.09 1.85 9.76
N ASP A 119 26.11 1.07 9.29
CA ASP A 119 26.07 0.56 7.92
C ASP A 119 25.27 1.50 7.02
N SER A 120 26.01 2.33 6.29
CA SER A 120 25.43 3.28 5.36
C SER A 120 24.59 2.64 4.25
N THR A 121 24.81 1.37 3.93
CA THR A 121 24.03 0.62 2.93
C THR A 121 22.64 0.32 3.47
N MET A 122 22.54 -0.10 4.73
CA MET A 122 21.25 -0.37 5.37
C MET A 122 20.43 0.90 5.55
N VAL A 123 21.07 2.01 5.95
CA VAL A 123 20.41 3.32 6.05
C VAL A 123 19.87 3.76 4.69
N HIS A 124 20.67 3.63 3.63
CA HIS A 124 20.24 3.97 2.27
C HIS A 124 19.05 3.10 1.81
N ASN A 125 19.12 1.79 2.01
CA ASN A 125 18.05 0.86 1.64
C ASN A 125 16.75 1.18 2.39
N LEU A 126 16.85 1.63 3.65
CA LEU A 126 15.70 2.07 4.43
C LEU A 126 15.12 3.39 3.92
N GLU A 127 15.96 4.37 3.57
CA GLU A 127 15.48 5.60 2.93
C GLU A 127 14.77 5.31 1.60
N GLU A 128 15.33 4.44 0.76
CA GLU A 128 14.72 4.01 -0.49
C GLU A 128 13.39 3.29 -0.25
N SER A 129 13.33 2.43 0.77
CA SER A 129 12.08 1.76 1.16
C SER A 129 11.01 2.79 1.57
N LEU A 130 11.36 3.77 2.42
CA LEU A 130 10.49 4.89 2.85
C LEU A 130 10.00 5.76 1.69
N GLU A 131 10.83 5.97 0.68
CA GLU A 131 10.42 6.71 -0.50
C GLU A 131 9.50 5.88 -1.40
N ASN A 132 9.81 4.59 -1.60
CA ASN A 132 8.95 3.65 -2.32
C ASN A 132 7.58 3.53 -1.65
N ILE A 133 7.51 3.56 -0.31
CA ILE A 133 6.26 3.63 0.47
C ILE A 133 5.44 4.84 0.06
N ARG A 134 6.07 6.02 0.12
CA ARG A 134 5.39 7.27 -0.15
C ARG A 134 4.81 7.29 -1.58
N GLN A 135 5.56 6.77 -2.55
CA GLN A 135 5.11 6.68 -3.94
C GLN A 135 4.03 5.61 -4.13
N GLY A 136 4.26 4.38 -3.66
CA GLY A 136 3.33 3.26 -3.82
C GLY A 136 1.99 3.50 -3.13
N THR A 137 1.99 4.13 -1.95
CA THR A 137 0.75 4.51 -1.24
C THR A 137 0.01 5.64 -1.93
N ALA A 138 0.72 6.60 -2.55
CA ALA A 138 0.09 7.64 -3.36
C ALA A 138 -0.59 7.05 -4.59
N SER A 139 0.12 6.21 -5.36
CA SER A 139 -0.45 5.51 -6.53
C SER A 139 -1.62 4.61 -6.16
N PHE A 140 -1.50 3.86 -5.06
CA PHE A 140 -2.61 3.05 -4.56
C PHE A 140 -3.84 3.90 -4.22
N SER A 141 -3.65 5.03 -3.52
CA SER A 141 -4.73 5.95 -3.19
C SER A 141 -5.39 6.55 -4.43
N GLU A 142 -4.61 6.92 -5.44
CA GLU A 142 -5.11 7.44 -6.72
C GLU A 142 -5.96 6.40 -7.45
N ASN A 143 -5.46 5.15 -7.55
CA ASN A 143 -6.17 4.05 -8.19
C ASN A 143 -7.47 3.69 -7.46
N MET A 144 -7.46 3.71 -6.12
CA MET A 144 -8.67 3.51 -5.32
C MET A 144 -9.71 4.62 -5.53
N GLU A 145 -9.28 5.87 -5.71
CA GLU A 145 -10.18 6.99 -5.99
C GLU A 145 -10.77 6.89 -7.40
N ALA A 146 -9.96 6.55 -8.40
CA ALA A 146 -10.42 6.30 -9.76
C ALA A 146 -11.50 5.19 -9.78
N MET A 147 -11.30 4.12 -9.02
CA MET A 147 -12.32 3.09 -8.84
C MET A 147 -13.60 3.61 -8.18
N ARG A 148 -13.52 4.43 -7.13
CA ARG A 148 -14.72 4.97 -6.46
C ARG A 148 -15.63 5.74 -7.41
N HIS A 149 -15.05 6.40 -8.41
CA HIS A 149 -15.78 7.17 -9.41
C HIS A 149 -16.35 6.33 -10.55
N ASN A 150 -15.90 5.09 -10.74
CA ASN A 150 -16.44 4.20 -11.76
C ASN A 150 -17.85 3.71 -11.38
N PHE A 151 -18.77 3.74 -12.34
CA PHE A 151 -20.18 3.40 -12.12
C PHE A 151 -20.39 1.96 -11.61
N LEU A 152 -19.51 1.02 -11.99
CA LEU A 152 -19.56 -0.37 -11.53
C LEU A 152 -19.36 -0.48 -10.01
N PHE A 153 -18.40 0.27 -9.48
CA PHE A 153 -18.01 0.16 -8.08
C PHE A 153 -18.82 1.06 -7.14
N ARG A 154 -19.55 2.02 -7.70
CA ARG A 154 -20.33 2.99 -6.92
C ARG A 154 -21.28 2.35 -5.91
N ALA A 155 -21.96 1.27 -6.29
CA ALA A 155 -22.90 0.56 -5.41
C ALA A 155 -22.16 -0.19 -4.28
N TYR A 156 -21.04 -0.83 -4.61
CA TYR A 156 -20.19 -1.53 -3.65
C TYR A 156 -19.60 -0.56 -2.60
N PHE A 157 -19.01 0.55 -3.03
CA PHE A 157 -18.46 1.55 -2.11
C PHE A 157 -19.53 2.19 -1.23
N LYS A 158 -20.73 2.47 -1.76
CA LYS A 158 -21.87 2.93 -0.94
C LYS A 158 -22.28 1.91 0.13
N LYS A 159 -22.22 0.61 -0.19
CA LYS A 159 -22.51 -0.46 0.77
C LYS A 159 -21.46 -0.49 1.89
N LEU A 160 -20.17 -0.44 1.55
CA LEU A 160 -19.08 -0.38 2.52
C LEU A 160 -19.21 0.83 3.46
N GLU A 161 -19.49 2.03 2.93
CA GLU A 161 -19.69 3.22 3.75
C GLU A 161 -20.86 3.08 4.73
N LYS A 162 -21.95 2.41 4.29
CA LYS A 162 -23.12 2.16 5.13
C LYS A 162 -22.79 1.17 6.25
N GLU A 163 -21.98 0.15 5.97
CA GLU A 163 -21.53 -0.83 6.96
C GLU A 163 -20.57 -0.20 7.97
N ALA A 164 -19.60 0.60 7.52
CA ALA A 164 -18.69 1.33 8.39
C ALA A 164 -19.43 2.29 9.34
N ARG A 165 -20.43 3.04 8.84
CA ARG A 165 -21.27 3.91 9.66
C ARG A 165 -22.11 3.16 10.70
N LYS A 166 -22.43 1.89 10.45
CA LYS A 166 -23.16 1.03 11.40
C LYS A 166 -22.25 0.42 12.45
N ALA A 167 -21.01 0.08 12.09
CA ALA A 167 -20.02 -0.49 13.00
C ALA A 167 -19.41 0.56 13.96
N GLY A 168 -19.41 1.83 13.56
CA GLY A 168 -18.97 2.97 14.39
C GLY A 168 -20.07 3.60 15.27
N ARG A 169 -21.23 2.95 15.39
CA ARG A 169 -22.35 3.33 16.26
C ARG A 169 -22.59 2.23 17.29
#